data_AF-A0A1Y2HHZ3-F1
#
_entry.id   AF-A0A1Y2HHZ3-F1
#
_cell.length_a   1.000
_cell.length_b   1.000
_cell.length_c   1.000
_cell.angle_alpha   90.00
_cell.angle_beta   90.00
_cell.angle_gamma   90.00
#
_symmetry.space_group_name_H-M   'P 1'
#
loop_
_entity.id
_entity.type
_entity.pdbx_description
1 polymer ?
#
loop_
_entity_poly.entity_id
_entity_poly.type
_entity_poly.pdbx_seq_one_letter_code
_entity_poly.pdbx_strand_id
1 'polypeptide(L)'
;MQQDPFDVVKASVSHNLVSAKASLDNWAAQGHPLHVAHNARSSLNAIAADINDLAETILVVQREPARFRLTAADIQARRSFVATAKESLKELQSTLESGMVAAEKQQRAALFNTSGHSPPFSASKPPLASGAGSNDPNQNLIDNQLGQQQVLMRNQDQQLDQVMNTVSTLKQVAITMGDEIEDQIGLMNDMDHDVDNTQDKLRGAMRRMDHLMKASNDTKATWLIIVLTITLILLIVFVLV
;
A
#
# COMPACT_ATOMS: atom_id res chain seq x y z
N MET A 1 11.86 26.10 3.99
CA MET A 1 10.61 25.69 3.31
C MET A 1 10.04 24.54 4.11
N GLN A 2 8.81 24.67 4.62
CA GLN A 2 8.16 23.62 5.38
C GLN A 2 7.71 22.54 4.38
N GLN A 3 8.18 21.31 4.57
CA GLN A 3 7.86 20.18 3.69
C GLN A 3 6.39 19.83 3.86
N ASP A 4 5.67 19.54 2.75
CA ASP A 4 4.25 19.18 2.84
C ASP A 4 4.11 17.89 3.66
N PRO A 5 3.29 17.89 4.74
CA PRO A 5 3.03 16.68 5.52
C PRO A 5 2.59 15.48 4.67
N PHE A 6 1.86 15.72 3.57
CA PHE A 6 1.46 14.68 2.64
C PHE A 6 2.67 13.97 2.02
N ASP A 7 3.69 14.72 1.59
CA ASP A 7 4.87 14.16 0.93
C ASP A 7 5.72 13.31 1.89
N VAL A 8 5.74 13.68 3.17
CA VAL A 8 6.43 12.91 4.22
C VAL A 8 5.73 11.56 4.45
N VAL A 9 4.41 11.58 4.61
CA VAL A 9 3.63 10.34 4.82
C VAL A 9 3.64 9.47 3.55
N LYS A 10 3.54 10.07 2.37
CA LYS A 10 3.72 9.38 1.08
C LYS A 10 5.04 8.61 1.03
N ALA A 11 6.15 9.24 1.41
CA ALA A 11 7.45 8.60 1.45
C ALA A 11 7.48 7.42 2.46
N SER A 12 6.92 7.62 3.66
CA SER A 12 6.79 6.57 4.67
C SER A 12 5.99 5.37 4.16
N VAL A 13 4.80 5.60 3.59
CA VAL A 13 3.94 4.56 3.02
C VAL A 13 4.68 3.79 1.92
N SER A 14 5.35 4.49 1.00
CA SER A 14 6.10 3.84 -0.08
C SER A 14 7.23 2.95 0.44
N HIS A 15 7.98 3.42 1.43
CA HIS A 15 9.05 2.65 2.07
C HIS A 15 8.51 1.43 2.81
N ASN A 16 7.40 1.60 3.54
CA ASN A 16 6.79 0.55 4.33
C ASN A 16 6.17 -0.53 3.43
N LEU A 17 5.57 -0.16 2.29
CA LEU A 17 5.08 -1.12 1.29
C LEU A 17 6.21 -1.97 0.70
N VAL A 18 7.33 -1.34 0.31
CA VAL A 18 8.50 -2.05 -0.21
C VAL A 18 9.09 -2.99 0.85
N SER A 19 9.19 -2.52 2.08
CA SER A 19 9.69 -3.32 3.22
C SER A 19 8.77 -4.50 3.52
N ALA A 20 7.45 -4.28 3.50
CA ALA A 20 6.44 -5.32 3.70
C ALA A 20 6.52 -6.38 2.60
N LYS A 21 6.63 -5.97 1.33
CA LYS A 21 6.81 -6.88 0.20
C LYS A 21 8.05 -7.75 0.36
N ALA A 22 9.20 -7.14 0.64
CA ALA A 22 10.45 -7.88 0.86
C ALA A 22 10.34 -8.87 2.04
N SER A 23 9.62 -8.48 3.11
CA SER A 23 9.39 -9.37 4.26
C SER A 23 8.50 -10.57 3.89
N LEU A 24 7.49 -10.37 3.03
CA LEU A 24 6.59 -11.42 2.57
C LEU A 24 7.28 -12.37 1.59
N ASP A 25 8.11 -11.85 0.70
CA ASP A 25 8.90 -12.67 -0.23
C ASP A 25 9.87 -13.59 0.55
N ASN A 26 10.56 -13.03 1.55
CA ASN A 26 11.44 -13.80 2.43
C ASN A 26 10.66 -14.82 3.28
N TRP A 27 9.48 -14.44 3.76
CA TRP A 27 8.59 -15.34 4.51
C TRP A 27 8.12 -16.53 3.67
N ALA A 28 7.74 -16.29 2.41
CA ALA A 28 7.37 -17.35 1.48
C ALA A 28 8.56 -18.30 1.20
N ALA A 29 9.76 -17.74 1.03
CA ALA A 29 10.98 -18.53 0.83
C ALA A 29 11.36 -19.40 2.05
N GLN A 30 11.01 -18.98 3.26
CA GLN A 30 11.30 -19.70 4.52
C GLN A 30 10.27 -20.79 4.87
N GLY A 31 9.30 -21.06 4.02
CA GLY A 31 8.26 -22.06 4.31
C GLY A 31 7.19 -21.55 5.28
N HIS A 32 6.89 -20.25 5.22
CA HIS A 32 5.77 -19.61 5.91
C HIS A 32 5.78 -19.67 7.46
N PRO A 33 6.83 -19.21 8.15
CA PRO A 33 6.81 -19.14 9.61
C PRO A 33 5.70 -18.21 10.14
N LEU A 34 4.91 -18.69 11.11
CA LEU A 34 3.72 -17.98 11.63
C LEU A 34 4.03 -16.62 12.26
N HIS A 35 5.15 -16.50 12.99
CA HIS A 35 5.52 -15.26 13.67
C HIS A 35 5.83 -14.12 12.69
N VAL A 36 6.41 -14.44 11.53
CA VAL A 36 6.68 -13.45 10.47
C VAL A 36 5.37 -13.02 9.80
N ALA A 37 4.43 -13.96 9.59
CA ALA A 37 3.10 -13.63 9.09
C ALA A 37 2.35 -12.65 10.01
N HIS A 38 2.45 -12.86 11.33
CA HIS A 38 1.84 -11.95 12.31
C HIS A 38 2.46 -10.53 12.24
N ASN A 39 3.79 -10.43 12.19
CA ASN A 39 4.47 -9.15 12.07
C ASN A 39 4.12 -8.45 10.74
N ALA A 40 4.14 -9.19 9.63
CA ALA A 40 3.77 -8.67 8.31
C ALA A 40 2.32 -8.16 8.29
N ARG A 41 1.39 -8.88 8.92
CA ARG A 41 0.02 -8.39 9.08
C ARG A 41 -0.03 -7.06 9.84
N SER A 42 0.68 -6.97 10.97
CA SER A 42 0.66 -5.76 11.79
C SER A 42 1.17 -4.54 11.01
N SER A 43 2.21 -4.73 10.18
CA SER A 43 2.72 -3.67 9.31
C SER A 43 1.74 -3.33 8.18
N LEU A 44 1.11 -4.32 7.54
CA LEU A 44 0.07 -4.07 6.52
C LEU A 44 -1.13 -3.30 7.10
N ASN A 45 -1.54 -3.57 8.34
CA ASN A 45 -2.61 -2.82 9.00
C ASN A 45 -2.19 -1.38 9.36
N ALA A 46 -0.94 -1.16 9.77
CA ALA A 46 -0.42 0.18 9.99
C ALA A 46 -0.38 0.97 8.67
N ILE A 47 0.12 0.36 7.60
CA ILE A 47 0.11 0.95 6.25
C ILE A 47 -1.32 1.24 5.79
N ALA A 48 -2.27 0.36 6.08
CA ALA A 48 -3.68 0.55 5.75
C ALA A 48 -4.26 1.82 6.40
N ALA A 49 -3.95 2.04 7.69
CA ALA A 49 -4.36 3.23 8.41
C ALA A 49 -3.71 4.50 7.81
N ASP A 50 -2.40 4.47 7.55
CA ASP A 50 -1.69 5.60 6.93
C ASP A 50 -2.29 5.98 5.56
N ILE A 51 -2.64 4.97 4.74
CA ILE A 51 -3.28 5.19 3.44
C ILE A 51 -4.70 5.78 3.60
N ASN A 52 -5.46 5.34 4.60
CA ASN A 52 -6.78 5.90 4.89
C ASN A 52 -6.66 7.37 5.31
N ASP A 53 -5.72 7.71 6.18
CA ASP A 53 -5.46 9.09 6.60
C ASP A 53 -5.09 9.98 5.40
N LEU A 54 -4.26 9.46 4.48
CA LEU A 54 -3.97 10.15 3.21
C LEU A 54 -5.24 10.37 2.37
N ALA A 55 -6.11 9.37 2.26
CA ALA A 55 -7.37 9.50 1.54
C ALA A 55 -8.28 10.59 2.15
N GLU A 56 -8.40 10.62 3.48
CA GLU A 56 -9.15 11.66 4.19
C GLU A 56 -8.56 13.06 3.97
N THR A 57 -7.24 13.19 3.99
CA THR A 57 -6.59 14.49 3.73
C THR A 57 -6.88 15.00 2.31
N ILE A 58 -6.98 14.11 1.31
CA ILE A 58 -7.35 14.47 -0.05
C ILE A 58 -8.78 15.02 -0.10
N LEU A 59 -9.72 14.43 0.65
CA LEU A 59 -11.10 14.93 0.72
C LEU A 59 -11.17 16.34 1.33
N VAL A 60 -10.36 16.62 2.35
CA VAL A 60 -10.27 17.96 2.96
C VAL A 60 -9.68 18.97 1.97
N VAL A 61 -8.57 18.60 1.32
CA VAL A 61 -7.90 19.45 0.33
C VAL A 61 -8.81 19.78 -0.86
N GLN A 62 -9.63 18.83 -1.30
CA GLN A 62 -10.58 19.03 -2.39
C GLN A 62 -11.68 20.04 -2.10
N ARG A 63 -12.10 20.16 -0.83
CA ARG A 63 -13.12 21.13 -0.44
C ARG A 63 -12.59 22.56 -0.45
N GLU A 64 -11.31 22.74 -0.11
CA GLU A 64 -10.68 24.07 0.02
C GLU A 64 -9.32 24.17 -0.69
N PRO A 65 -9.22 23.92 -2.03
CA PRO A 65 -7.94 23.86 -2.74
C PRO A 65 -7.17 25.18 -2.70
N ALA A 66 -7.88 26.32 -2.64
CA ALA A 66 -7.29 27.65 -2.56
C ALA A 66 -6.49 27.90 -1.26
N ARG A 67 -6.85 27.25 -0.14
CA ARG A 67 -6.10 27.39 1.13
C ARG A 67 -4.77 26.67 1.09
N PHE A 68 -4.70 25.55 0.38
CA PHE A 68 -3.50 24.71 0.31
C PHE A 68 -2.61 25.04 -0.89
N ARG A 69 -3.06 25.93 -1.80
CA ARG A 69 -2.35 26.30 -3.03
C ARG A 69 -2.00 25.09 -3.90
N LEU A 70 -2.89 24.09 -3.90
CA LEU A 70 -2.74 22.87 -4.68
C LEU A 70 -3.49 23.00 -6.01
N THR A 71 -2.88 22.53 -7.09
CA THR A 71 -3.51 22.47 -8.39
C THR A 71 -4.38 21.22 -8.52
N ALA A 72 -5.31 21.20 -9.48
CA ALA A 72 -6.09 20.01 -9.78
C ALA A 72 -5.20 18.82 -10.19
N ALA A 73 -4.10 19.09 -10.88
CA ALA A 73 -3.08 18.09 -11.23
C ALA A 73 -2.39 17.51 -9.98
N ASP A 74 -2.08 18.34 -8.98
CA ASP A 74 -1.50 17.86 -7.73
C ASP A 74 -2.48 16.94 -6.98
N ILE A 75 -3.75 17.33 -6.91
CA ILE A 75 -4.79 16.52 -6.26
C ILE A 75 -4.97 15.18 -6.99
N GLN A 76 -4.97 15.18 -8.33
CA GLN A 76 -5.03 13.97 -9.15
C GLN A 76 -3.83 13.05 -8.89
N ALA A 77 -2.61 13.61 -8.80
CA ALA A 77 -1.41 12.85 -8.48
C ALA A 77 -1.44 12.25 -7.06
N ARG A 78 -2.07 12.93 -6.09
CA ARG A 78 -2.29 12.38 -4.74
C ARG A 78 -3.29 11.23 -4.76
N ARG A 79 -4.38 11.37 -5.51
CA ARG A 79 -5.39 10.31 -5.69
C ARG A 79 -4.82 9.06 -6.34
N SER A 80 -4.09 9.21 -7.44
CA SER A 80 -3.48 8.08 -8.15
C SER A 80 -2.47 7.34 -7.30
N PHE A 81 -1.71 8.06 -6.45
CA PHE A 81 -0.82 7.44 -5.47
C PHE A 81 -1.60 6.61 -4.44
N VAL A 82 -2.65 7.16 -3.83
CA VAL A 82 -3.47 6.43 -2.85
C VAL A 82 -4.10 5.19 -3.48
N ALA A 83 -4.66 5.30 -4.70
CA ALA A 83 -5.24 4.17 -5.41
C ALA A 83 -4.20 3.06 -5.67
N THR A 84 -3.01 3.43 -6.13
CA THR A 84 -1.91 2.47 -6.38
C THR A 84 -1.40 1.83 -5.08
N ALA A 85 -1.29 2.62 -4.01
CA ALA A 85 -0.89 2.13 -2.69
C ALA A 85 -1.92 1.12 -2.14
N LYS A 86 -3.21 1.42 -2.25
CA LYS A 86 -4.30 0.50 -1.87
C LYS A 86 -4.27 -0.79 -2.68
N GLU A 87 -4.06 -0.72 -3.98
CA GLU A 87 -3.96 -1.91 -4.83
C GLU A 87 -2.74 -2.77 -4.44
N SER A 88 -1.58 -2.15 -4.23
CA SER A 88 -0.39 -2.87 -3.77
C SER A 88 -0.59 -3.51 -2.40
N LEU A 89 -1.31 -2.84 -1.49
CA LEU A 89 -1.65 -3.39 -0.18
C LEU A 89 -2.57 -4.61 -0.32
N LYS A 90 -3.59 -4.53 -1.18
CA LYS A 90 -4.50 -5.65 -1.50
C LYS A 90 -3.74 -6.86 -2.07
N GLU A 91 -2.78 -6.64 -2.97
CA GLU A 91 -1.92 -7.69 -3.49
C GLU A 91 -1.11 -8.37 -2.35
N LEU A 92 -0.44 -7.58 -1.50
CA LEU A 92 0.34 -8.10 -0.37
C LEU A 92 -0.52 -8.84 0.65
N GLN A 93 -1.73 -8.35 0.91
CA GLN A 93 -2.70 -9.01 1.78
C GLN A 93 -3.15 -10.37 1.21
N SER A 94 -3.39 -10.46 -0.10
CA SER A 94 -3.73 -11.71 -0.79
C SER A 94 -2.59 -12.74 -0.75
N THR A 95 -1.34 -12.28 -0.94
CA THR A 95 -0.15 -13.13 -0.80
C THR A 95 -0.03 -13.66 0.63
N LEU A 96 -0.24 -12.80 1.63
CA LEU A 96 -0.21 -13.18 3.04
C LEU A 96 -1.33 -14.19 3.37
N GLU A 97 -2.57 -13.97 2.93
CA GLU A 97 -3.68 -14.90 3.12
C GLU A 97 -3.38 -16.27 2.50
N SER A 98 -2.94 -16.28 1.24
CA SER A 98 -2.61 -17.52 0.52
C SER A 98 -1.48 -18.30 1.20
N GLY A 99 -0.43 -17.61 1.66
CA GLY A 99 0.68 -18.25 2.35
C GLY A 99 0.31 -18.71 3.77
N MET A 100 -0.60 -18.02 4.47
CA MET A 100 -1.08 -18.45 5.79
C MET A 100 -1.91 -19.73 5.69
N VAL A 101 -2.76 -19.86 4.67
CA VAL A 101 -3.50 -21.10 4.38
C VAL A 101 -2.54 -22.24 4.04
N ALA A 102 -1.49 -21.97 3.27
CA ALA A 102 -0.44 -22.95 2.97
C ALA A 102 0.32 -23.39 4.24
N ALA A 103 0.68 -22.44 5.10
CA ALA A 103 1.34 -22.68 6.38
C ALA A 103 0.49 -23.57 7.31
N GLU A 104 -0.80 -23.27 7.42
CA GLU A 104 -1.74 -24.06 8.23
C GLU A 104 -1.80 -25.50 7.72
N LYS A 105 -1.96 -25.70 6.41
CA LYS A 105 -2.03 -27.04 5.81
C LYS A 105 -0.76 -27.83 6.07
N GLN A 106 0.40 -27.18 6.02
CA GLN A 106 1.70 -27.80 6.29
C GLN A 106 1.86 -28.15 7.77
N GLN A 107 1.44 -27.28 8.69
CA GLN A 107 1.45 -27.58 10.14
C GLN A 107 0.49 -28.70 10.52
N ARG A 108 -0.75 -28.69 10.00
CA ARG A 108 -1.69 -29.81 10.20
C ARG A 108 -1.11 -31.12 9.68
N ALA A 109 -0.53 -31.13 8.49
CA ALA A 109 0.11 -32.32 7.92
C ALA A 109 1.30 -32.82 8.78
N ALA A 110 2.10 -31.91 9.34
CA ALA A 110 3.19 -32.27 10.25
C ALA A 110 2.67 -32.93 11.54
N LEU A 111 1.59 -32.40 12.13
CA LEU A 111 0.95 -32.99 13.31
C LEU A 111 0.48 -34.43 13.05
N PHE A 112 -0.14 -34.69 11.88
CA PHE A 112 -0.58 -36.04 11.47
C PHE A 112 0.57 -36.99 11.09
N ASN A 113 1.77 -36.49 10.80
CA ASN A 113 2.92 -37.33 10.48
C ASN A 113 3.75 -37.71 11.72
N THR A 114 3.64 -36.96 12.83
CA THR A 114 4.29 -37.33 14.11
C THR A 114 3.68 -38.59 14.75
N SER A 115 2.48 -39.00 14.32
CA SER A 115 1.84 -40.28 14.64
C SER A 115 2.54 -41.52 14.02
N GLY A 116 3.71 -41.35 13.40
CA GLY A 116 4.60 -42.45 13.02
C GLY A 116 5.18 -43.23 14.22
N HIS A 117 5.00 -42.74 15.45
CA HIS A 117 5.10 -43.61 16.62
C HIS A 117 3.77 -44.36 16.74
N SER A 118 3.80 -45.61 16.28
CA SER A 118 2.76 -46.60 16.50
C SER A 118 2.10 -46.42 17.87
N PRO A 119 0.76 -46.42 17.97
CA PRO A 119 0.13 -46.56 19.28
C PRO A 119 0.73 -47.82 19.91
N PRO A 120 1.16 -47.82 21.20
CA PRO A 120 1.68 -49.03 21.86
C PRO A 120 0.58 -50.09 22.08
N PHE A 121 -0.54 -49.97 21.38
CA PHE A 121 -1.72 -50.82 21.51
C PHE A 121 -2.29 -51.22 20.14
N SER A 122 -1.41 -51.63 19.21
CA SER A 122 -1.86 -52.56 18.17
C SER A 122 -1.93 -53.96 18.78
N ALA A 123 -3.14 -54.47 18.84
CA ALA A 123 -3.54 -55.69 19.53
C ALA A 123 -2.67 -56.90 19.15
N SER A 124 -1.71 -57.27 19.99
CA SER A 124 -1.20 -58.63 20.03
C SER A 124 -1.22 -59.11 21.49
N LYS A 125 -2.24 -59.93 21.77
CA LYS A 125 -2.40 -60.90 22.87
C LYS A 125 -1.72 -60.58 24.21
N PRO A 126 -2.47 -60.43 25.32
CA PRO A 126 -1.84 -60.41 26.64
C PRO A 126 -1.21 -61.79 26.94
N PRO A 127 0.07 -61.90 27.31
CA PRO A 127 0.54 -63.07 28.01
C PRO A 127 0.01 -62.97 29.45
N LEU A 128 -0.62 -64.06 29.88
CA LEU A 128 -1.02 -64.29 31.26
C LEU A 128 0.19 -64.15 32.20
N ALA A 129 -0.12 -63.73 33.43
CA ALA A 129 0.59 -64.00 34.70
C ALA A 129 1.44 -62.87 35.33
N SER A 130 0.89 -62.40 36.46
CA SER A 130 1.53 -62.30 37.78
C SER A 130 2.70 -61.35 38.01
N GLY A 131 2.55 -60.49 39.03
CA GLY A 131 3.69 -59.98 39.79
C GLY A 131 3.59 -58.49 40.09
N ALA A 132 3.58 -58.18 41.37
CA ALA A 132 3.53 -56.83 41.90
C ALA A 132 4.80 -56.02 41.58
N GLY A 133 4.63 -54.70 41.49
CA GLY A 133 5.65 -53.72 41.86
C GLY A 133 6.82 -53.55 40.89
N SER A 134 6.57 -52.94 39.73
CA SER A 134 7.62 -52.34 38.91
C SER A 134 7.37 -50.84 38.84
N ASN A 135 7.97 -50.08 39.77
CA ASN A 135 8.19 -48.64 39.60
C ASN A 135 9.19 -48.47 38.46
N ASP A 136 8.73 -48.64 37.23
CA ASP A 136 9.60 -48.60 36.06
C ASP A 136 9.91 -47.12 35.77
N PRO A 137 11.16 -46.64 35.92
CA PRO A 137 11.52 -45.25 35.60
C PRO A 137 11.25 -44.92 34.13
N ASN A 138 11.10 -45.95 33.30
CA ASN A 138 10.71 -45.86 31.90
C ASN A 138 9.25 -45.38 31.72
N GLN A 139 8.33 -45.76 32.61
CA GLN A 139 6.92 -45.29 32.56
C GLN A 139 6.80 -43.79 32.89
N ASN A 140 7.53 -43.31 33.91
CA ASN A 140 7.57 -41.88 34.24
C ASN A 140 8.22 -41.02 33.15
N LEU A 141 9.19 -41.58 32.40
CA LEU A 141 9.83 -40.91 31.27
C LEU A 141 8.88 -40.80 30.07
N ILE A 142 8.13 -41.87 29.78
CA ILE A 142 7.11 -41.90 28.72
C ILE A 142 5.97 -40.94 29.04
N ASP A 143 5.47 -40.92 30.27
CA ASP A 143 4.41 -39.99 30.69
C ASP A 143 4.87 -38.52 30.65
N ASN A 144 6.11 -38.23 31.04
CA ASN A 144 6.68 -36.88 30.90
C ASN A 144 6.83 -36.47 29.43
N GLN A 145 7.27 -37.38 28.56
CA GLN A 145 7.41 -37.11 27.13
C GLN A 145 6.05 -36.89 26.46
N LEU A 146 5.03 -37.69 26.81
CA LEU A 146 3.67 -37.51 26.33
C LEU A 146 3.07 -36.17 26.79
N GLY A 147 3.26 -35.82 28.06
CA GLY A 147 2.83 -34.54 28.62
C GLY A 147 3.47 -33.34 27.92
N GLN A 148 4.78 -33.39 27.66
CA GLN A 148 5.48 -32.34 26.91
C GLN A 148 4.97 -32.22 25.47
N GLN A 149 4.72 -33.33 24.79
CA GLN A 149 4.20 -33.33 23.41
C GLN A 149 2.78 -32.75 23.36
N GLN A 150 1.94 -33.04 24.35
CA GLN A 150 0.59 -32.51 24.46
C GLN A 150 0.57 -31.00 24.72
N VAL A 151 1.50 -30.50 25.56
CA VAL A 151 1.69 -29.05 25.77
C VAL A 151 2.17 -28.36 24.49
N LEU A 152 3.07 -28.99 23.74
CA LEU A 152 3.56 -28.45 22.47
C LEU A 152 2.44 -28.37 21.42
N MET A 153 1.62 -29.42 21.27
CA MET A 153 0.46 -29.42 20.36
C MET A 153 -0.54 -28.33 20.74
N ARG A 154 -0.83 -28.16 22.03
CA ARG A 154 -1.78 -27.16 22.53
C ARG A 154 -1.31 -25.71 22.25
N ASN A 155 -0.01 -25.46 22.36
CA ASN A 155 0.58 -24.17 21.99
C ASN A 155 0.51 -23.89 20.48
N GLN A 156 0.63 -24.93 19.64
CA GLN A 156 0.52 -24.80 18.18
C GLN A 156 -0.93 -24.56 17.73
N ASP A 157 -1.91 -25.25 18.32
CA ASP A 157 -3.34 -25.01 18.03
C ASP A 157 -3.76 -23.59 18.42
N GLN A 158 -3.30 -23.08 19.57
CA GLN A 158 -3.57 -21.69 19.96
C GLN A 158 -2.98 -20.67 18.99
N GLN A 159 -1.81 -20.96 18.40
CA GLN A 159 -1.23 -20.11 17.37
C GLN A 159 -2.04 -20.17 16.07
N LEU A 160 -2.55 -21.35 15.68
CA LEU A 160 -3.41 -21.51 14.50
C LEU A 160 -4.76 -20.80 14.64
N ASP A 161 -5.39 -20.85 15.82
CA ASP A 161 -6.65 -20.13 16.06
C ASP A 161 -6.47 -18.62 15.96
N GLN A 162 -5.36 -18.09 16.50
CA GLN A 162 -5.01 -16.69 16.34
C GLN A 162 -4.79 -16.34 14.86
N VAL A 163 -4.10 -17.20 14.10
CA VAL A 163 -3.91 -17.06 12.65
C VAL A 163 -5.26 -17.01 11.93
N MET A 164 -6.20 -17.91 12.22
CA MET A 164 -7.53 -17.92 11.58
C MET A 164 -8.34 -16.67 11.85
N ASN A 165 -8.39 -16.23 13.11
CA ASN A 165 -9.08 -14.99 13.46
C ASN A 165 -8.42 -13.80 12.77
N THR A 166 -7.10 -13.83 12.62
CA THR A 166 -6.39 -12.80 11.89
C THR A 166 -6.75 -12.79 10.40
N VAL A 167 -6.69 -13.90 9.68
CA VAL A 167 -7.07 -13.96 8.25
C VAL A 167 -8.46 -13.35 8.00
N SER A 168 -9.43 -13.65 8.89
CA SER A 168 -10.78 -13.09 8.80
C SER A 168 -10.80 -11.55 8.89
N THR A 169 -10.05 -10.95 9.82
CA THR A 169 -9.96 -9.48 9.91
C THR A 169 -9.27 -8.88 8.69
N LEU A 170 -8.23 -9.54 8.17
CA LEU A 170 -7.48 -9.05 7.02
C LEU A 170 -8.39 -8.97 5.79
N LYS A 171 -9.19 -10.02 5.59
CA LYS A 171 -10.19 -10.10 4.53
C LYS A 171 -11.22 -8.98 4.63
N GLN A 172 -11.67 -8.63 5.84
CA GLN A 172 -12.61 -7.53 6.02
C GLN A 172 -12.00 -6.18 5.60
N VAL A 173 -10.75 -5.92 5.98
CA VAL A 173 -10.02 -4.70 5.54
C VAL A 173 -9.85 -4.69 4.03
N ALA A 174 -9.48 -5.82 3.43
CA ALA A 174 -9.31 -5.95 1.98
C ALA A 174 -10.62 -5.68 1.20
N ILE A 175 -11.77 -6.14 1.71
CA ILE A 175 -13.08 -5.88 1.12
C ILE A 175 -13.41 -4.40 1.19
N THR A 176 -13.30 -3.80 2.38
CA THR A 176 -13.59 -2.37 2.56
C THR A 176 -12.69 -1.49 1.69
N MET A 177 -11.42 -1.86 1.52
CA MET A 177 -10.54 -1.17 0.57
C MET A 177 -10.93 -1.41 -0.89
N GLY A 178 -11.38 -2.62 -1.25
CA GLY A 178 -11.83 -2.94 -2.60
C GLY A 178 -12.97 -2.04 -3.07
N ASP A 179 -14.00 -1.90 -2.24
CA ASP A 179 -15.14 -1.03 -2.53
C ASP A 179 -14.70 0.43 -2.70
N GLU A 180 -13.80 0.90 -1.83
CA GLU A 180 -13.32 2.28 -1.90
C GLU A 180 -12.37 2.55 -3.07
N ILE A 181 -11.59 1.55 -3.52
CA ILE A 181 -10.76 1.66 -4.73
C ILE A 181 -11.67 1.88 -5.95
N GLU A 182 -12.77 1.15 -6.04
CA GLU A 182 -13.70 1.26 -7.17
C GLU A 182 -14.36 2.65 -7.22
N ASP A 183 -14.76 3.18 -6.06
CA ASP A 183 -15.23 4.56 -5.92
C ASP A 183 -14.15 5.58 -6.32
N GLN A 184 -12.90 5.37 -5.90
CA GLN A 184 -11.78 6.26 -6.22
C GLN A 184 -11.41 6.23 -7.71
N ILE A 185 -11.52 5.09 -8.38
CA ILE A 185 -11.33 4.96 -9.83
C ILE A 185 -12.39 5.76 -10.60
N GLY A 186 -13.66 5.64 -10.19
CA GLY A 186 -14.75 6.44 -10.78
C GLY A 186 -14.50 7.94 -10.65
N LEU A 187 -14.15 8.40 -9.44
CA LEU A 187 -13.80 9.80 -9.17
C LEU A 187 -12.56 10.29 -9.93
N MET A 188 -11.56 9.42 -10.14
CA MET A 188 -10.33 9.77 -10.85
C MET A 188 -10.58 10.02 -12.34
N ASN A 189 -11.50 9.26 -12.95
CA ASN A 189 -11.90 9.44 -14.36
C ASN A 189 -12.60 10.79 -14.59
N ASP A 190 -13.47 11.20 -13.67
CA ASP A 190 -14.15 12.50 -13.76
C ASP A 190 -13.17 13.67 -13.60
N MET A 191 -12.23 13.56 -12.66
CA MET A 191 -11.19 14.58 -12.46
C MET A 191 -10.23 14.69 -13.64
N ASP A 192 -9.89 13.59 -14.31
CA ASP A 192 -9.02 13.59 -15.49
C ASP A 192 -9.65 14.41 -16.63
N HIS A 193 -10.94 14.20 -16.88
CA HIS A 193 -11.69 15.00 -17.86
C HIS A 193 -11.72 16.50 -17.51
N ASP A 194 -11.88 16.84 -16.23
CA ASP A 194 -11.88 18.24 -15.77
C ASP A 194 -10.50 18.90 -15.89
N VAL A 195 -9.42 18.17 -15.63
CA VAL A 195 -8.05 18.64 -15.81
C VAL A 195 -7.76 18.87 -17.29
N ASP A 196 -8.10 17.93 -18.17
CA ASP A 196 -7.92 18.06 -19.62
C ASP A 196 -8.68 19.26 -20.18
N ASN A 197 -9.95 19.41 -19.80
CA ASN A 197 -10.77 20.56 -20.19
C ASN A 197 -10.17 21.88 -19.70
N THR A 198 -9.61 21.91 -18.49
CA THR A 198 -8.96 23.10 -17.93
C THR A 198 -7.64 23.39 -18.63
N GLN A 199 -6.86 22.37 -18.95
CA GLN A 199 -5.61 22.47 -19.70
C GLN A 199 -5.85 23.02 -21.11
N ASP A 200 -6.92 22.58 -21.78
CA ASP A 200 -7.31 23.09 -23.10
C ASP A 200 -7.76 24.56 -23.05
N LYS A 201 -8.54 24.93 -22.03
CA LYS A 201 -8.92 26.34 -21.79
C LYS A 201 -7.70 27.21 -21.52
N LEU A 202 -6.76 26.75 -20.69
CA LEU A 202 -5.49 27.43 -20.40
C LEU A 202 -4.63 27.57 -21.65
N ARG A 203 -4.51 26.53 -22.47
CA ARG A 203 -3.83 26.58 -23.78
C ARG A 203 -4.48 27.60 -24.71
N GLY A 204 -5.80 27.66 -24.74
CA GLY A 204 -6.56 28.68 -25.47
C GLY A 204 -6.24 30.10 -24.96
N ALA A 205 -6.25 30.31 -23.64
CA ALA A 205 -5.92 31.58 -23.03
C ALA A 205 -4.46 32.00 -23.30
N MET A 206 -3.50 31.08 -23.19
CA MET A 206 -2.10 31.32 -23.51
C MET A 206 -1.91 31.68 -24.99
N ARG A 207 -2.60 31.01 -25.92
CA ARG A 207 -2.56 31.37 -27.35
C ARG A 207 -3.11 32.77 -27.60
N ARG A 208 -4.20 33.15 -26.92
CA ARG A 208 -4.74 34.52 -26.99
C ARG A 208 -3.77 35.53 -26.39
N MET A 209 -3.12 35.20 -25.28
CA MET A 209 -2.11 36.05 -24.65
C MET A 209 -0.88 36.23 -25.55
N ASP A 210 -0.37 35.16 -26.19
CA ASP A 210 0.69 35.23 -27.19
C ASP A 210 0.27 36.07 -28.39
N HIS A 211 -0.98 35.92 -28.84
CA HIS A 211 -1.54 36.76 -29.90
C HIS A 211 -1.65 38.22 -29.48
N LEU A 212 -2.06 38.52 -28.25
CA LEU A 212 -2.12 39.88 -27.71
C LEU A 212 -0.73 40.48 -27.52
N MET A 213 0.25 39.71 -27.05
CA MET A 213 1.65 40.16 -26.95
C MET A 213 2.24 40.44 -28.33
N LYS A 214 1.92 39.63 -29.34
CA LYS A 214 2.31 39.86 -30.73
C LYS A 214 1.57 41.05 -31.36
N ALA A 215 0.29 41.21 -31.06
CA ALA A 215 -0.54 42.31 -31.56
C ALA A 215 -0.24 43.65 -30.86
N SER A 216 0.14 43.64 -29.57
CA SER A 216 0.59 44.82 -28.82
C SER A 216 1.98 45.28 -29.23
N ASN A 217 2.73 44.45 -29.95
CA ASN A 217 3.86 44.91 -30.75
C ASN A 217 3.29 45.62 -31.98
N ASP A 218 2.63 46.74 -31.69
CA ASP A 218 1.71 47.45 -32.55
C ASP A 218 2.52 47.98 -33.72
N THR A 219 2.52 47.21 -34.81
CA THR A 219 3.47 47.41 -35.91
C THR A 219 3.30 48.81 -36.49
N LYS A 220 2.08 49.37 -36.36
CA LYS A 220 1.71 50.74 -36.71
C LYS A 220 2.40 51.79 -35.84
N ALA A 221 2.46 51.56 -34.52
CA ALA A 221 3.17 52.45 -33.60
C ALA A 221 4.69 52.42 -33.86
N THR A 222 5.25 51.24 -34.11
CA THR A 222 6.67 51.09 -34.51
C THR A 222 6.96 51.79 -35.83
N TRP A 223 6.10 51.63 -36.85
CA TRP A 223 6.22 52.34 -38.12
C TRP A 223 6.10 53.86 -37.97
N LEU A 224 5.18 54.35 -37.13
CA LEU A 224 5.01 55.79 -36.87
C LEU A 224 6.26 56.38 -36.20
N ILE A 225 6.82 55.69 -35.20
CA ILE A 225 8.07 56.12 -34.54
C ILE A 225 9.22 56.19 -35.55
N ILE A 226 9.36 55.20 -36.44
CA ILE A 226 10.39 55.19 -37.48
C ILE A 226 10.23 56.40 -38.42
N VAL A 227 9.03 56.65 -38.93
CA VAL A 227 8.75 57.79 -39.82
C VAL A 227 9.05 59.12 -39.12
N LEU A 228 8.58 59.31 -37.88
CA LEU A 228 8.85 60.50 -37.08
C LEU A 228 10.36 60.74 -36.88
N THR A 229 11.10 59.66 -36.63
CA THR A 229 12.56 59.72 -36.44
C THR A 229 13.28 60.15 -37.72
N ILE A 230 12.88 59.62 -38.89
CA ILE A 230 13.44 60.02 -40.19
C ILE A 230 13.16 61.50 -40.48
N THR A 231 11.92 61.96 -40.25
CA THR A 231 11.56 63.37 -40.43
C THR A 231 12.38 64.30 -39.53
N LEU A 232 12.60 63.90 -38.27
CA LEU A 232 13.45 64.66 -37.33
C LEU A 232 14.89 64.78 -37.84
N ILE A 233 15.48 63.69 -38.34
CA ILE A 233 16.84 63.68 -38.88
C ILE A 233 16.95 64.61 -40.08
N LEU A 234 15.99 64.57 -41.01
CA LEU A 234 15.97 65.46 -42.18
C LEU A 234 15.89 66.93 -41.78
N LEU A 235 15.06 67.26 -40.78
CA LEU A 235 14.98 68.62 -40.25
C LEU A 235 16.30 69.08 -39.63
N ILE A 236 16.95 68.22 -38.84
CA ILE A 236 18.26 68.54 -38.25
C ILE A 236 19.29 68.80 -39.35
N VAL A 237 19.38 67.94 -40.37
CA VAL A 237 20.33 68.12 -41.47
C VAL A 237 20.03 69.40 -42.25
N PHE A 238 18.77 69.71 -42.52
CA PHE A 238 18.37 70.93 -43.22
C PHE A 238 18.71 72.22 -42.44
N VAL A 239 18.65 72.19 -41.11
CA VAL A 239 19.01 73.34 -40.27
C VAL A 239 20.53 73.50 -40.11
N LEU A 240 21.28 72.40 -40.17
CA LEU A 240 22.73 72.40 -39.98
C LEU A 240 23.50 72.73 -41.26
N VAL A 241 22.90 72.47 -42.43
CA VAL A 241 23.40 72.86 -43.76
C VAL A 241 23.02 74.29 -44.08
#